data_AF-A0A7W6GDL3-F1
#
_entry.id   AF-A0A7W6GDL3-F1
#
_cell.length_a   1.000
_cell.length_b   1.000
_cell.length_c   1.000
_cell.angle_alpha   90.00
_cell.angle_beta   90.00
_cell.angle_gamma   90.00
#
_symmetry.space_group_name_H-M   'P 1'
#
loop_
_entity.id
_entity.type
_entity.pdbx_description
1 polymer ?
#
loop_
_entity_poly.entity_id
_entity_poly.type
_entity_poly.pdbx_seq_one_letter_code
_entity_poly.pdbx_strand_id
1 'polypeptide(L)'
;MQPDMNNCLTNLRIALETIARSISHDLGGDEVQSKKWGSALRSLVELGVLDVHKEATLANVYTFISSGAHRTVGLTEAEYIRLGRQLALSLSYFLVKTFNGARQA
;
A
#
# COMPACT_ATOMS: atom_id res chain seq x y z
N MET A 1 21.14 10.62 17.77
CA MET A 1 19.88 9.85 17.78
C MET A 1 19.88 9.01 16.51
N GLN A 2 19.98 7.69 16.61
CA GLN A 2 19.92 6.85 15.39
C GLN A 2 18.49 6.92 14.84
N PRO A 3 18.29 7.16 13.53
CA PRO A 3 16.96 7.16 12.94
C PRO A 3 16.35 5.77 13.08
N ASP A 4 15.11 5.68 13.53
CA ASP A 4 14.38 4.41 13.63
C ASP A 4 13.86 3.99 12.25
N MET A 5 14.82 3.47 11.49
CA MET A 5 14.74 3.16 10.07
C MET A 5 13.74 2.04 9.76
N ASN A 6 13.70 1.00 10.60
CA ASN A 6 12.77 -0.12 10.48
C ASN A 6 11.31 0.26 10.83
N ASN A 7 11.11 1.15 11.81
CA ASN A 7 9.77 1.66 12.12
C ASN A 7 9.22 2.52 10.99
N CYS A 8 10.07 3.19 10.19
CA CYS A 8 9.60 4.00 9.07
C CYS A 8 8.84 3.18 8.01
N LEU A 9 9.42 2.07 7.53
CA LEU A 9 8.76 1.22 6.52
C LEU A 9 7.53 0.49 7.08
N THR A 10 7.59 0.09 8.35
CA THR A 10 6.45 -0.50 9.05
C THR A 10 5.27 0.49 9.11
N ASN A 11 5.51 1.73 9.52
CA ASN A 11 4.48 2.77 9.59
C ASN A 11 3.89 3.09 8.20
N LEU A 12 4.71 3.10 7.15
CA LEU A 12 4.23 3.31 5.78
C LEU A 12 3.29 2.20 5.31
N ARG A 13 3.61 0.95 5.64
CA ARG A 13 2.75 -0.20 5.32
C ARG A 13 1.41 -0.12 6.03
N ILE A 14 1.43 0.21 7.32
CA ILE A 14 0.20 0.41 8.09
C ILE A 14 -0.62 1.53 7.45
N ALA A 15 -0.01 2.67 7.11
CA ALA A 15 -0.72 3.77 6.46
C ALA A 15 -1.35 3.38 5.12
N LEU A 16 -0.62 2.65 4.26
CA LEU A 16 -1.15 2.14 2.98
C LEU A 16 -2.35 1.22 3.19
N GLU A 17 -2.22 0.30 4.15
CA GLU A 17 -3.27 -0.65 4.48
C GLU A 17 -4.50 0.06 5.07
N THR A 18 -4.30 1.06 5.93
CA THR A 18 -5.38 1.91 6.44
C THR A 18 -6.08 2.64 5.31
N ILE A 19 -5.36 3.25 4.37
CA ILE A 19 -5.97 3.95 3.21
C ILE A 19 -6.84 2.98 2.40
N ALA A 20 -6.31 1.81 2.03
CA ALA A 20 -7.05 0.83 1.22
C ALA A 20 -8.33 0.35 1.95
N ARG A 21 -8.24 0.09 3.25
CA ARG A 21 -9.39 -0.31 4.08
C ARG A 21 -10.42 0.80 4.22
N SER A 22 -9.99 2.04 4.45
CA SER A 22 -10.89 3.19 4.55
C SER A 22 -11.64 3.39 3.24
N ILE A 23 -10.97 3.27 2.09
CA ILE A 23 -11.63 3.35 0.78
C ILE A 23 -12.65 2.22 0.61
N SER A 24 -12.27 0.98 0.94
CA SER A 24 -13.19 -0.17 0.87
C SER A 24 -14.43 0.04 1.75
N HIS A 25 -14.24 0.46 3.00
CA HIS A 25 -15.31 0.77 3.95
C HIS A 25 -16.24 1.88 3.42
N ASP A 26 -15.67 2.98 2.91
CA ASP A 26 -16.45 4.12 2.38
C ASP A 26 -17.33 3.76 1.17
N LEU A 27 -16.98 2.69 0.47
CA LEU A 27 -17.73 2.16 -0.67
C LEU A 27 -18.65 1.00 -0.29
N GLY A 28 -18.79 0.68 1.01
CA GLY A 28 -19.66 -0.39 1.51
C GLY A 28 -19.05 -1.80 1.41
N GLY A 29 -17.71 -1.90 1.32
CA GLY A 29 -17.00 -3.17 1.39
C GLY A 29 -17.09 -3.84 2.77
N ASP A 30 -16.94 -5.16 2.80
CA ASP A 30 -16.99 -5.95 4.03
C ASP A 30 -15.73 -5.71 4.90
N GLU A 31 -15.92 -5.09 6.07
CA GLU A 31 -14.85 -4.83 7.05
C GLU A 31 -14.18 -6.10 7.57
N VAL A 32 -14.92 -7.19 7.68
CA VAL A 32 -14.41 -8.47 8.19
C VAL A 32 -13.45 -9.08 7.18
N GLN A 33 -13.77 -8.96 5.89
CA GLN A 33 -12.93 -9.44 4.81
C GLN A 33 -11.69 -8.57 4.64
N SER A 34 -11.76 -7.26 4.88
CA SER A 34 -10.67 -6.30 4.60
C SER A 34 -9.57 -6.21 5.68
N LYS A 35 -9.49 -7.16 6.63
CA LYS A 35 -8.53 -7.14 7.75
C LYS A 35 -7.06 -7.41 7.40
N LYS A 36 -6.73 -7.66 6.14
CA LYS A 36 -5.35 -7.86 5.68
C LYS A 36 -5.15 -7.09 4.38
N TRP A 37 -3.92 -6.67 4.11
CA TRP A 37 -3.56 -5.96 2.88
C TRP A 37 -4.13 -6.60 1.61
N GLY A 38 -3.90 -7.90 1.39
CA GLY A 38 -4.36 -8.58 0.19
C GLY A 38 -5.88 -8.62 0.06
N SER A 39 -6.61 -8.76 1.18
CA SER A 39 -8.06 -8.78 1.15
C SER A 39 -8.67 -7.38 1.01
N ALA A 40 -8.01 -6.34 1.56
CA ALA A 40 -8.37 -4.96 1.28
C ALA A 40 -8.21 -4.62 -0.22
N LEU A 41 -7.12 -5.04 -0.86
CA LEU A 41 -6.94 -4.86 -2.30
C LEU A 41 -8.00 -5.62 -3.11
N ARG A 42 -8.30 -6.86 -2.73
CA ARG A 42 -9.32 -7.66 -3.39
C ARG A 42 -10.70 -7.01 -3.33
N SER A 43 -11.06 -6.48 -2.16
CA SER A 43 -12.30 -5.72 -1.97
C SER A 43 -12.37 -4.52 -2.90
N LEU A 44 -11.27 -3.77 -3.09
CA LEU A 44 -11.24 -2.64 -4.02
C LEU A 44 -11.42 -3.05 -5.50
N VAL A 45 -11.01 -4.27 -5.88
CA VAL A 45 -11.28 -4.81 -7.21
C VAL A 45 -12.76 -5.17 -7.35
N GLU A 46 -13.34 -5.81 -6.35
CA GLU A 46 -14.76 -6.19 -6.33
C GLU A 46 -15.69 -4.97 -6.36
N LEU A 47 -15.26 -3.86 -5.74
CA LEU A 47 -15.93 -2.56 -5.76
C LEU A 47 -15.66 -1.75 -7.05
N GLY A 48 -14.89 -2.30 -8.01
CA GLY A 48 -14.60 -1.65 -9.28
C GLY A 48 -13.62 -0.47 -9.23
N VAL A 49 -12.99 -0.21 -8.08
CA VAL A 49 -11.97 0.85 -7.93
C VAL A 49 -10.68 0.45 -8.62
N LEU A 50 -10.30 -0.82 -8.50
CA LEU A 50 -9.10 -1.39 -9.09
C LEU A 50 -9.46 -2.43 -10.14
N ASP A 51 -8.54 -2.64 -11.08
CA ASP A 51 -8.51 -3.84 -11.91
C ASP A 51 -7.45 -4.81 -11.36
N VAL A 52 -7.48 -6.05 -11.86
CA VAL A 52 -6.57 -7.13 -11.42
C VAL A 52 -5.10 -6.76 -11.64
N HIS A 53 -4.79 -5.96 -12.66
CA HIS A 53 -3.41 -5.52 -12.92
C HIS A 53 -2.93 -4.51 -11.87
N LYS A 54 -3.79 -3.56 -11.48
CA LYS A 54 -3.51 -2.59 -10.41
C LYS A 54 -3.38 -3.28 -9.05
N GLU A 55 -4.24 -4.25 -8.75
CA GLU A 55 -4.13 -5.10 -7.56
C GLU A 55 -2.75 -5.79 -7.49
N ALA A 56 -2.35 -6.48 -8.55
CA ALA A 56 -1.07 -7.17 -8.61
C ALA A 56 0.12 -6.20 -8.44
N THR A 57 0.04 -5.02 -9.05
CA THR A 57 1.07 -3.97 -8.94
C THR A 57 1.21 -3.49 -7.50
N LEU A 58 0.09 -3.17 -6.84
CA LEU A 58 0.05 -2.74 -5.44
C LEU A 58 0.59 -3.84 -4.51
N ALA A 59 0.20 -5.10 -4.72
CA ALA A 59 0.68 -6.23 -3.94
C ALA A 59 2.20 -6.42 -4.05
N ASN A 60 2.76 -6.30 -5.25
CA ASN A 60 4.19 -6.46 -5.49
C ASN A 60 5.01 -5.33 -4.85
N VAL A 61 4.57 -4.08 -4.96
CA VAL A 61 5.27 -2.94 -4.36
C VAL A 61 5.14 -2.95 -2.83
N TYR A 62 3.98 -3.32 -2.29
CA TYR A 62 3.83 -3.53 -0.84
C TYR A 62 4.74 -4.65 -0.34
N THR A 63 4.84 -5.76 -1.08
CA THR A 63 5.77 -6.86 -0.77
C THR A 63 7.20 -6.38 -0.80
N PHE A 64 7.60 -5.59 -1.80
CA PHE A 64 8.92 -4.98 -1.88
C PHE A 64 9.23 -4.19 -0.60
N ILE A 65 8.34 -3.27 -0.19
CA ILE A 65 8.50 -2.45 1.03
C ILE A 65 8.49 -3.32 2.31
N SER A 66 7.70 -4.40 2.32
CA SER A 66 7.55 -5.32 3.45
C SER A 66 8.73 -6.26 3.65
N SER A 67 9.41 -6.66 2.58
CA SER A 67 10.51 -7.64 2.60
C SER A 67 11.85 -7.03 3.03
N GLY A 68 11.86 -5.72 3.26
CA GLY A 68 13.03 -4.84 3.32
C GLY A 68 14.09 -5.06 4.39
N ALA A 69 14.06 -6.18 5.11
CA ALA A 69 15.12 -6.57 6.03
C ALA A 69 16.06 -7.65 5.43
N HIS A 70 15.71 -8.25 4.30
CA HIS A 70 16.41 -9.42 3.77
C HIS A 70 16.82 -9.21 2.31
N ARG A 71 18.05 -8.70 2.12
CA ARG A 71 18.80 -8.58 0.86
C ARG A 71 18.29 -7.54 -0.14
N THR A 72 18.90 -6.36 -0.06
CA THR A 72 19.15 -5.53 -1.24
C THR A 72 20.62 -5.62 -1.62
N VAL A 73 20.93 -6.42 -2.64
CA VAL A 73 22.27 -6.40 -3.23
C VAL A 73 22.44 -5.01 -3.87
N GLY A 74 23.39 -4.22 -3.35
CA GLY A 74 23.80 -2.94 -3.95
C GLY A 74 23.15 -1.66 -3.41
N LEU A 75 22.24 -1.73 -2.43
CA LEU A 75 21.73 -0.54 -1.72
C LEU A 75 22.06 -0.62 -0.23
N THR A 76 22.50 0.50 0.34
CA THR A 76 22.54 0.69 1.78
C THR A 76 21.13 0.70 2.37
N GLU A 77 21.01 0.43 3.67
CA GLU A 77 19.73 0.50 4.39
C GLU A 77 19.06 1.88 4.23
N ALA A 78 19.86 2.94 4.25
CA ALA A 78 19.36 4.31 4.06
C ALA A 78 18.79 4.57 2.66
N GLU A 79 19.48 4.09 1.62
CA GLU A 79 19.00 4.21 0.24
C GLU A 79 17.74 3.38 0.01
N TYR A 80 17.70 2.18 0.58
CA TYR A 80 16.54 1.31 0.51
C TYR A 80 15.32 1.94 1.17
N ILE A 81 15.47 2.53 2.35
CA ILE A 81 14.38 3.22 3.05
C ILE A 81 13.93 4.45 2.30
N ARG A 82 14.87 5.23 1.74
CA ARG A 82 14.53 6.37 0.89
C ARG A 82 13.67 5.93 -0.30
N LEU A 83 14.04 4.83 -0.97
CA LEU A 83 13.25 4.25 -2.06
C LEU A 83 11.88 3.77 -1.59
N GLY A 84 11.82 3.03 -0.48
CA GLY A 84 10.57 2.54 0.10
C GLY A 84 9.59 3.66 0.46
N ARG A 85 10.08 4.77 1.02
CA ARG A 85 9.28 5.99 1.30
C ARG A 85 8.68 6.57 0.03
N GLN A 86 9.48 6.68 -1.03
CA GLN A 86 9.02 7.25 -2.30
C GLN A 86 7.98 6.37 -2.99
N LEU A 87 8.17 5.06 -2.97
CA LEU A 87 7.19 4.10 -3.47
C LEU A 87 5.88 4.15 -2.67
N ALA A 88 5.96 4.14 -1.34
CA ALA A 88 4.78 4.20 -0.48
C ALA A 88 3.96 5.47 -0.71
N LEU A 89 4.61 6.64 -0.77
CA LEU A 89 3.93 7.91 -1.09
C LEU A 89 3.24 7.88 -2.46
N SER A 90 3.90 7.29 -3.46
CA SER A 90 3.34 7.17 -4.81
C SER A 90 2.10 6.27 -4.83
N LEU A 91 2.13 5.16 -4.10
CA LEU A 91 0.98 4.25 -3.97
C LEU A 91 -0.17 4.88 -3.20
N SER A 92 0.10 5.59 -2.10
CA SER A 92 -0.93 6.30 -1.33
C SER A 92 -1.66 7.31 -2.20
N TYR A 93 -0.91 8.10 -2.97
CA TYR A 93 -1.49 9.06 -3.91
C TYR A 93 -2.31 8.35 -5.01
N PHE A 94 -1.78 7.25 -5.57
CA PHE A 94 -2.48 6.47 -6.58
C PHE A 94 -3.83 5.93 -6.08
N LEU A 95 -3.87 5.34 -4.88
CA LEU A 95 -5.11 4.81 -4.28
C LEU A 95 -6.16 5.92 -4.10
N VAL A 96 -5.78 7.04 -3.48
CA VAL A 96 -6.68 8.16 -3.24
C VAL A 96 -7.17 8.76 -4.55
N LYS A 97 -6.30 8.94 -5.55
CA LYS A 97 -6.68 9.47 -6.86
C LYS A 97 -7.65 8.53 -7.58
N THR A 98 -7.40 7.23 -7.52
CA THR A 98 -8.26 6.22 -8.16
C THR A 98 -9.64 6.21 -7.52
N PHE A 99 -9.70 6.25 -6.18
CA PHE A 99 -10.96 6.39 -5.45
C PHE A 99 -11.72 7.67 -5.81
N ASN A 100 -11.04 8.82 -5.86
CA ASN A 100 -11.67 10.08 -6.25
C ASN A 100 -12.24 10.03 -7.68
N GLY A 101 -11.54 9.35 -8.60
CA GLY A 101 -12.04 9.12 -9.95
C GLY A 101 -13.28 8.22 -9.96
N ALA A 102 -13.29 7.14 -9.16
CA ALA A 102 -14.43 6.24 -9.04
C ALA A 102 -15.67 6.91 -8.42
N ARG A 103 -15.50 7.89 -7.53
CA ARG A 103 -16.62 8.68 -6.96
C ARG A 103 -17.24 9.71 -7.92
N GLN A 104 -16.53 10.08 -8.98
CA GLN A 104 -16.97 11.09 -9.95
C GLN A 104 -17.61 10.46 -11.20
N ALA A 105 -17.55 9.13 -11.33
CA ALA A 105 -18.18 8.35 -12.39
C ALA A 105 -19.56 7.85 -11.95
#